data_AF-A0A0D3I5U1-F1
#
_entry.id   AF-A0A0D3I5U1-F1
#
_cell.length_a   1.000
_cell.length_b   1.000
_cell.length_c   1.000
_cell.angle_alpha   90.00
_cell.angle_beta   90.00
_cell.angle_gamma   90.00
#
_symmetry.space_group_name_H-M   'P 1'
#
loop_
_entity.id
_entity.type
_entity.pdbx_description
1 polymer ?
#
loop_
_entity_poly.entity_id
_entity_poly.type
_entity_poly.pdbx_seq_one_letter_code
_entity_poly.pdbx_strand_id
1 'polypeptide(L)'
;MPRSDYQFKCVLIGDSGVGKTSLIRTFATGGSPLSAPSAGGVDFATRQLELKGKTVEAQMWDTAGMERHRAVTAGFYRGAVGAFVVFDLTSHASFGHCERWLRELRAHRAEGEPHLPLVMMLLGTKADLRRRRAVVAQDAKEFAQRHRLLYAECSSSDASEVNQAFERVLAEVFRRVRKSIEAGQCNPDRPAPVLINTVLLTPAQQARDEGRAQAAGGCC
;
A
#
# COMPACT_ATOMS: atom_id res chain seq x y z
N MET A 1 -4.85 -19.15 15.53
CA MET A 1 -5.13 -18.85 14.11
C MET A 1 -4.07 -19.55 13.27
N PRO A 2 -4.41 -20.19 12.14
CA PRO A 2 -3.41 -20.83 11.29
C PRO A 2 -2.38 -19.80 10.80
N ARG A 3 -1.11 -20.21 10.76
CA ARG A 3 0.01 -19.40 10.32
C ARG A 3 -0.11 -19.17 8.80
N SER A 4 0.01 -17.92 8.35
CA SER A 4 0.02 -17.63 6.91
C SER A 4 1.33 -18.09 6.29
N ASP A 5 1.29 -18.65 5.07
CA ASP A 5 2.49 -19.06 4.31
C ASP A 5 3.30 -17.83 3.86
N TYR A 6 2.61 -16.73 3.54
CA TYR A 6 3.21 -15.48 3.08
C TYR A 6 2.59 -14.27 3.77
N GLN A 7 3.40 -13.21 3.94
CA GLN A 7 2.94 -11.90 4.38
C GLN A 7 3.35 -10.86 3.36
N PHE A 8 2.39 -10.11 2.81
CA PHE A 8 2.64 -9.10 1.78
C PHE A 8 2.29 -7.72 2.30
N LYS A 9 3.31 -6.88 2.45
CA LYS A 9 3.15 -5.47 2.74
C LYS A 9 2.81 -4.69 1.47
N CYS A 10 1.68 -3.99 1.49
CA CYS A 10 1.21 -3.12 0.42
C CYS A 10 0.98 -1.70 0.94
N VAL A 11 1.39 -0.70 0.17
CA VAL A 11 1.22 0.72 0.50
C VAL A 11 0.26 1.40 -0.46
N LEU A 12 -0.56 2.32 0.04
CA LEU A 12 -1.38 3.19 -0.78
C LEU A 12 -0.82 4.61 -0.73
N ILE A 13 -0.51 5.18 -1.90
CA ILE A 13 -0.02 6.56 -2.03
C ILE A 13 -0.92 7.36 -2.97
N GLY A 14 -0.94 8.67 -2.80
CA GLY A 14 -1.81 9.56 -3.55
C GLY A 14 -2.24 10.75 -2.70
N ASP A 15 -2.89 11.72 -3.33
CA ASP A 15 -3.33 12.95 -2.68
C ASP A 15 -4.32 12.68 -1.52
N SER A 16 -4.43 13.65 -0.61
CA SER A 16 -5.48 13.61 0.41
C SER A 16 -6.88 13.70 -0.24
N GLY A 17 -7.86 12.97 0.30
CA GLY A 17 -9.25 12.99 -0.19
C GLY A 17 -9.54 12.15 -1.43
N VAL A 18 -8.55 11.44 -2.00
CA VAL A 18 -8.76 10.52 -3.14
C VAL A 18 -9.42 9.19 -2.75
N GLY A 19 -9.55 8.89 -1.46
CA GLY A 19 -10.26 7.68 -0.98
C GLY A 19 -9.40 6.48 -0.62
N LYS A 20 -8.09 6.66 -0.32
CA LYS A 20 -7.19 5.58 0.13
C LYS A 20 -7.72 4.81 1.34
N THR A 21 -8.08 5.53 2.41
CA THR A 21 -8.68 4.97 3.62
C THR A 21 -9.95 4.17 3.33
N SER A 22 -10.84 4.73 2.49
CA SER A 22 -12.09 4.07 2.10
C SER A 22 -11.82 2.77 1.36
N LEU A 23 -10.86 2.76 0.43
CA LEU A 23 -10.45 1.54 -0.28
C LEU A 23 -9.94 0.45 0.65
N ILE A 24 -9.07 0.81 1.60
CA ILE A 24 -8.52 -0.14 2.58
C ILE A 24 -9.64 -0.77 3.40
N ARG A 25 -10.58 0.05 3.89
CA ARG A 25 -11.72 -0.43 4.67
C ARG A 25 -12.63 -1.33 3.84
N THR A 26 -13.01 -0.92 2.62
CA THR A 26 -13.83 -1.72 1.72
C THR A 26 -13.16 -3.06 1.37
N PHE A 27 -11.85 -3.05 1.13
CA PHE A 27 -11.09 -4.28 0.87
C PHE A 27 -11.03 -5.18 2.12
N ALA A 28 -10.80 -4.60 3.30
CA ALA A 28 -10.71 -5.36 4.55
C ALA A 28 -12.04 -6.04 4.91
N THR A 29 -13.18 -5.40 4.67
CA THR A 29 -14.52 -5.96 4.93
C THR A 29 -15.06 -6.85 3.81
N GLY A 30 -14.30 -7.03 2.72
CA GLY A 30 -14.74 -7.81 1.56
C GLY A 30 -15.91 -7.19 0.78
N GLY A 31 -16.20 -5.90 0.99
CA GLY A 31 -17.33 -5.21 0.35
C GLY A 31 -18.61 -5.14 1.19
N SER A 32 -18.61 -5.66 2.42
CA SER A 32 -19.73 -5.48 3.36
C SER A 32 -19.73 -4.08 3.99
N PRO A 33 -20.91 -3.46 4.21
CA PRO A 33 -21.01 -2.20 4.95
C PRO A 33 -20.48 -2.35 6.38
N LEU A 34 -19.77 -1.33 6.84
CA LEU A 34 -18.86 -1.32 8.00
C LEU A 34 -19.50 -1.78 9.32
N SER A 35 -18.79 -2.64 10.06
CA SER A 35 -18.81 -2.64 11.53
C SER A 35 -17.54 -1.93 12.04
N ALA A 36 -17.71 -0.67 12.46
CA ALA A 36 -16.79 0.19 13.22
C ALA A 36 -15.39 0.57 12.63
N PRO A 37 -14.93 1.83 12.81
CA PRO A 37 -13.57 2.25 12.48
C PRO A 37 -12.53 1.75 13.50
N SER A 38 -11.29 1.53 13.04
CA SER A 38 -10.15 1.19 13.91
C SER A 38 -9.65 2.44 14.65
N ALA A 39 -9.50 2.34 15.98
CA ALA A 39 -9.05 3.42 16.84
C ALA A 39 -7.51 3.56 16.77
N GLY A 40 -6.99 4.52 16.00
CA GLY A 40 -5.53 4.73 15.98
C GLY A 40 -4.94 5.77 15.02
N GLY A 41 -5.72 6.40 14.15
CA GLY A 41 -5.22 7.52 13.30
C GLY A 41 -4.26 7.13 12.17
N VAL A 42 -3.86 5.87 12.07
CA VAL A 42 -3.24 5.26 10.87
C VAL A 42 -4.09 4.05 10.50
N ASP A 43 -4.76 4.10 9.34
CA ASP A 43 -5.59 2.99 8.88
C ASP A 43 -4.68 1.86 8.36
N PHE A 44 -4.31 0.96 9.27
CA PHE A 44 -3.72 -0.34 8.98
C PHE A 44 -4.82 -1.39 8.92
N ALA A 45 -4.85 -2.19 7.86
CA ALA A 45 -5.76 -3.33 7.78
C ALA A 45 -5.02 -4.57 7.28
N THR A 46 -5.37 -5.72 7.84
CA THR A 46 -4.92 -7.02 7.34
C THR A 46 -6.09 -7.80 6.77
N ARG A 47 -5.84 -8.53 5.69
CA ARG A 47 -6.78 -9.50 5.13
C ARG A 47 -6.04 -10.77 4.77
N GLN A 48 -6.57 -11.89 5.24
CA GLN A 48 -6.10 -13.21 4.82
C GLN A 48 -6.87 -13.63 3.55
N LEU A 49 -6.14 -14.16 2.58
CA LEU A 49 -6.67 -14.71 1.34
C LEU A 49 -5.89 -15.95 0.94
N GLU A 50 -6.53 -16.82 0.18
CA GLU A 50 -5.88 -18.02 -0.36
C GLU A 50 -5.48 -17.79 -1.83
N LEU A 51 -4.19 -17.92 -2.13
CA LEU A 51 -3.65 -17.82 -3.48
C LEU A 51 -2.96 -19.13 -3.85
N LYS A 52 -3.55 -19.89 -4.78
CA LYS A 52 -3.00 -21.16 -5.31
C LYS A 52 -2.64 -22.17 -4.20
N GLY A 53 -3.55 -22.38 -3.23
CA GLY A 53 -3.35 -23.31 -2.12
C GLY A 53 -2.37 -22.81 -1.05
N LYS A 54 -2.06 -21.51 -1.03
CA LYS A 54 -1.20 -20.87 -0.04
C LYS A 54 -1.94 -19.73 0.64
N THR A 55 -1.83 -19.66 1.96
CA THR A 55 -2.45 -18.60 2.76
C THR A 55 -1.56 -17.37 2.73
N VAL A 56 -2.11 -16.24 2.28
CA VAL A 56 -1.42 -14.96 2.18
C VAL A 56 -2.09 -13.96 3.10
N GLU A 57 -1.32 -13.37 4.00
CA GLU A 57 -1.73 -12.23 4.81
C GLU A 57 -1.31 -10.94 4.11
N ALA A 58 -2.27 -10.21 3.54
CA ALA A 58 -2.03 -8.92 2.95
C ALA A 58 -2.16 -7.81 4.01
N GLN A 59 -1.10 -7.04 4.20
CA GLN A 59 -1.05 -5.88 5.08
C GLN A 59 -1.16 -4.60 4.27
N MET A 60 -2.23 -3.84 4.47
CA MET A 60 -2.49 -2.58 3.78
C MET A 60 -2.12 -1.42 4.68
N TRP A 61 -1.26 -0.54 4.17
CA TRP A 61 -0.79 0.65 4.87
C TRP A 61 -1.32 1.90 4.18
N ASP A 62 -2.19 2.63 4.87
CA ASP A 62 -2.58 3.98 4.45
C ASP A 62 -1.47 4.98 4.76
N THR A 63 -1.10 5.80 3.78
CA THR A 63 -0.19 6.94 4.00
C THR A 63 -0.92 8.28 4.13
N ALA A 64 -2.26 8.28 4.19
CA ALA A 64 -3.06 9.50 4.32
C ALA A 64 -2.69 10.33 5.57
N GLY A 65 -2.53 11.64 5.39
CA GLY A 65 -2.19 12.60 6.45
C GLY A 65 -0.70 12.66 6.80
N MET A 66 0.07 11.62 6.49
CA MET A 66 1.51 11.55 6.74
C MET A 66 2.35 11.84 5.51
N GLU A 67 1.73 12.12 4.36
CA GLU A 67 2.43 12.38 3.10
C GLU A 67 3.27 13.67 3.10
N ARG A 68 3.10 14.51 4.14
CA ARG A 68 3.88 15.75 4.35
C ARG A 68 5.13 15.54 5.19
N HIS A 69 5.26 14.40 5.88
CA HIS A 69 6.35 14.10 6.80
C HIS A 69 7.30 13.05 6.21
N ARG A 70 8.18 13.47 5.28
CA ARG A 70 9.09 12.60 4.51
C ARG A 70 9.85 11.55 5.33
N ALA A 71 10.30 11.89 6.54
CA ALA A 71 11.03 10.96 7.41
C ALA A 71 10.16 9.79 7.91
N VAL A 72 8.87 10.04 8.14
CA VAL A 72 7.90 9.04 8.58
C VAL A 72 7.45 8.20 7.38
N THR A 73 7.34 8.80 6.19
CA THR A 73 6.95 8.13 4.94
C THR A 73 7.96 7.07 4.48
N ALA A 74 9.26 7.31 4.65
CA ALA A 74 10.32 6.37 4.26
C ALA A 74 10.21 4.99 4.94
N GLY A 75 9.78 4.95 6.21
CA GLY A 75 9.56 3.70 6.95
C GLY A 75 8.38 2.87 6.42
N PHE A 76 7.37 3.52 5.84
CA PHE A 76 6.21 2.81 5.26
C PHE A 76 6.56 2.13 3.94
N TYR A 77 7.44 2.73 3.12
CA TYR A 77 7.85 2.13 1.85
C TYR A 77 8.78 0.92 2.02
N ARG A 78 9.55 0.87 3.11
CA ARG A 78 10.47 -0.24 3.35
C ARG A 78 9.73 -1.57 3.43
N GLY A 79 10.16 -2.51 2.60
CA GLY A 79 9.59 -3.85 2.54
C GLY A 79 8.24 -3.98 1.83
N ALA A 80 7.73 -2.91 1.23
CA ALA A 80 6.54 -3.00 0.40
C ALA A 80 6.83 -3.83 -0.85
N VAL A 81 6.00 -4.84 -1.08
CA VAL A 81 6.02 -5.69 -2.29
C VAL A 81 4.89 -5.32 -3.25
N GLY A 82 3.86 -4.63 -2.76
CA GLY A 82 2.80 -4.03 -3.55
C GLY A 82 2.68 -2.53 -3.28
N ALA A 83 2.29 -1.76 -4.30
CA ALA A 83 1.96 -0.35 -4.14
C ALA A 83 0.78 0.06 -5.03
N PHE A 84 -0.12 0.88 -4.48
CA PHE A 84 -1.24 1.45 -5.19
C PHE A 84 -1.06 2.96 -5.27
N VAL A 85 -1.01 3.50 -6.48
CA VAL A 85 -1.00 4.93 -6.76
C VAL A 85 -2.43 5.35 -7.04
N VAL A 86 -3.04 6.02 -6.07
CA VAL A 86 -4.46 6.29 -6.03
C VAL A 86 -4.74 7.72 -6.45
N PHE A 87 -5.72 7.90 -7.34
CA PHE A 87 -6.22 9.21 -7.75
C PHE A 87 -7.73 9.19 -7.88
N ASP A 88 -8.34 10.37 -7.86
CA ASP A 88 -9.77 10.55 -7.99
C ASP A 88 -10.14 10.81 -9.46
N LEU A 89 -11.01 9.98 -10.04
CA LEU A 89 -11.46 10.12 -11.43
C LEU A 89 -12.19 11.45 -11.69
N THR A 90 -12.67 12.12 -10.65
CA THR A 90 -13.33 13.43 -10.71
C THR A 90 -12.37 14.62 -10.55
N SER A 91 -11.08 14.37 -10.31
CA SER A 91 -10.07 15.41 -10.09
C SER A 91 -8.84 15.20 -10.98
N HIS A 92 -8.76 16.00 -12.05
CA HIS A 92 -7.59 16.01 -12.95
C HIS A 92 -6.28 16.36 -12.22
N ALA A 93 -6.35 17.24 -11.20
CA ALA A 93 -5.19 17.60 -10.39
C ALA A 93 -4.58 16.37 -9.67
N SER A 94 -5.44 15.53 -9.08
CA SER A 94 -4.98 14.32 -8.37
C SER A 94 -4.28 13.32 -9.31
N PHE A 95 -4.72 13.24 -10.57
CA PHE A 95 -4.08 12.43 -11.60
C PHE A 95 -2.72 13.00 -12.02
N GLY A 96 -2.64 14.32 -12.21
CA GLY A 96 -1.37 15.00 -12.51
C GLY A 96 -0.29 14.79 -11.44
N HIS A 97 -0.69 14.66 -10.17
CA HIS A 97 0.23 14.39 -9.07
C HIS A 97 0.70 12.93 -8.98
N CYS A 98 0.07 11.98 -9.68
CA CYS A 98 0.49 10.56 -9.67
C CYS A 98 1.95 10.36 -10.09
N GLU A 99 2.46 11.19 -11.01
CA GLU A 99 3.85 11.08 -11.45
C GLU A 99 4.84 11.41 -10.32
N ARG A 100 4.52 12.44 -9.52
CA ARG A 100 5.31 12.77 -8.33
C ARG A 100 5.30 11.61 -7.34
N TRP A 101 4.14 11.04 -7.04
CA TRP A 101 4.00 9.90 -6.12
C TRP A 101 4.80 8.69 -6.59
N LEU A 102 4.77 8.38 -7.89
CA LEU A 102 5.57 7.31 -8.49
C LEU A 102 7.06 7.55 -8.37
N ARG A 103 7.50 8.79 -8.61
CA ARG A 103 8.92 9.16 -8.52
C ARG A 103 9.42 8.99 -7.09
N GLU A 104 8.63 9.45 -6.11
CA GLU A 104 8.93 9.32 -4.69
C GLU A 104 9.02 7.85 -4.26
N LEU A 105 8.04 7.02 -4.62
CA LEU A 105 8.04 5.58 -4.33
C LEU A 105 9.28 4.88 -4.91
N ARG A 106 9.64 5.20 -6.16
CA ARG A 106 10.80 4.59 -6.84
C ARG A 106 12.13 5.02 -6.23
N ALA A 107 12.27 6.28 -5.83
CA ALA A 107 13.48 6.79 -5.18
C ALA A 107 13.75 6.05 -3.87
N HIS A 108 12.75 5.94 -2.99
CA HIS A 108 12.87 5.22 -1.72
C HIS A 108 13.20 3.73 -1.92
N ARG A 109 12.63 3.09 -2.95
CA ARG A 109 12.94 1.70 -3.27
C ARG A 109 14.40 1.53 -3.71
N ALA A 110 14.91 2.45 -4.54
CA ALA A 110 16.27 2.38 -5.05
C ALA A 110 17.33 2.52 -3.94
N GLU A 111 17.04 3.34 -2.93
CA GLU A 111 17.92 3.56 -1.78
C GLU A 111 17.90 2.40 -0.76
N GLY A 112 16.73 1.76 -0.59
CA GLY A 112 16.55 0.74 0.44
C GLY A 112 16.71 -0.70 -0.02
N GLU A 113 15.89 -1.15 -0.97
CA GLU A 113 15.71 -2.59 -1.27
C GLU A 113 15.46 -2.82 -2.79
N PRO A 114 16.44 -2.55 -3.66
CA PRO A 114 16.25 -2.61 -5.11
C PRO A 114 15.93 -4.02 -5.64
N HIS A 115 16.33 -5.07 -4.90
CA HIS A 115 16.18 -6.46 -5.30
C HIS A 115 14.80 -7.06 -5.00
N LEU A 116 13.99 -6.44 -4.14
CA LEU A 116 12.66 -6.95 -3.79
C LEU A 116 11.67 -6.72 -4.94
N PRO A 117 10.83 -7.71 -5.32
CA PRO A 117 9.84 -7.52 -6.36
C PRO A 117 8.77 -6.54 -5.89
N LEU A 118 8.64 -5.40 -6.60
CA LEU A 118 7.56 -4.44 -6.39
C LEU A 118 6.57 -4.50 -7.56
N VAL A 119 5.30 -4.72 -7.23
CA VAL A 119 4.17 -4.62 -8.17
C VAL A 119 3.42 -3.33 -7.88
N MET A 120 3.22 -2.51 -8.91
CA MET A 120 2.57 -1.21 -8.78
C MET A 120 1.29 -1.18 -9.62
N MET A 121 0.23 -0.60 -9.07
CA MET A 121 -1.04 -0.36 -9.75
C MET A 121 -1.42 1.11 -9.66
N LEU A 122 -1.79 1.70 -10.79
CA LEU A 122 -2.54 2.95 -10.83
C LEU A 122 -4.02 2.65 -10.59
N LEU A 123 -4.63 3.31 -9.61
CA LEU A 123 -5.99 3.04 -9.18
C LEU A 123 -6.83 4.32 -9.20
N GLY A 124 -7.80 4.38 -10.11
CA GLY A 124 -8.78 5.47 -10.19
C GLY A 124 -9.97 5.20 -9.27
N THR A 125 -10.29 6.11 -8.37
CA THR A 125 -11.42 5.99 -7.44
C THR A 125 -12.61 6.83 -7.87
N LYS A 126 -13.74 6.63 -7.18
CA LYS A 126 -15.01 7.35 -7.42
C LYS A 126 -15.58 7.09 -8.82
N ALA A 127 -15.41 5.87 -9.33
CA ALA A 127 -15.92 5.46 -10.64
C ALA A 127 -17.45 5.51 -10.75
N ASP A 128 -18.15 5.50 -9.60
CA ASP A 128 -19.58 5.72 -9.46
C ASP A 128 -20.01 7.13 -9.93
N LEU A 129 -19.14 8.13 -9.78
CA LEU A 129 -19.41 9.53 -10.15
C LEU A 129 -19.21 9.82 -11.64
N ARG A 130 -19.79 8.99 -12.52
CA ARG A 130 -19.58 9.04 -13.99
C ARG A 130 -19.79 10.43 -14.60
N ARG A 131 -20.79 11.18 -14.13
CA ARG A 131 -21.11 12.53 -14.64
C ARG A 131 -20.07 13.60 -14.25
N ARG A 132 -19.26 13.33 -13.23
CA ARG A 132 -18.23 14.24 -12.72
C ARG A 132 -16.82 13.80 -13.14
N ARG A 133 -16.70 12.81 -14.02
CA ARG A 133 -15.42 12.32 -14.50
C ARG A 133 -14.64 13.45 -15.16
N ALA A 134 -13.44 13.71 -14.66
CA ALA A 134 -12.49 14.68 -15.19
C ALA A 134 -11.29 14.01 -15.89
N VAL A 135 -11.04 12.72 -15.60
CA VAL A 135 -9.93 11.96 -16.20
C VAL A 135 -10.48 10.92 -17.17
N VAL A 136 -10.04 11.00 -18.43
CA VAL A 136 -10.41 10.05 -19.47
C VAL A 136 -9.70 8.72 -19.20
N ALA A 137 -10.45 7.62 -19.31
CA ALA A 137 -9.90 6.28 -19.03
C ALA A 137 -8.71 5.94 -19.94
N GLN A 138 -8.69 6.47 -21.16
CA GLN A 138 -7.60 6.27 -22.11
C GLN A 138 -6.29 6.91 -21.61
N ASP A 139 -6.33 8.16 -21.16
CA ASP A 139 -5.15 8.87 -20.63
C ASP A 139 -4.54 8.13 -19.44
N ALA A 140 -5.40 7.64 -18.53
CA ALA A 140 -4.97 6.87 -17.37
C ALA A 140 -4.36 5.51 -17.75
N LYS A 141 -4.92 4.82 -18.77
CA LYS A 141 -4.35 3.59 -19.33
C LYS A 141 -2.99 3.83 -19.96
N GLU A 142 -2.84 4.88 -20.76
CA GLU A 142 -1.57 5.23 -21.41
C GLU A 142 -0.50 5.60 -20.39
N PHE A 143 -0.87 6.36 -19.36
CA PHE A 143 0.01 6.67 -18.24
C PHE A 143 0.47 5.40 -17.52
N ALA A 144 -0.45 4.48 -17.22
CA ALA A 144 -0.13 3.21 -16.59
C ALA A 144 0.83 2.36 -17.46
N GLN A 145 0.58 2.27 -18.77
CA GLN A 145 1.46 1.55 -19.71
C GLN A 145 2.86 2.16 -19.75
N ARG A 146 2.96 3.49 -19.90
CA ARG A 146 4.23 4.23 -19.93
C ARG A 146 5.06 3.97 -18.68
N HIS A 147 4.41 3.88 -17.52
CA HIS A 147 5.07 3.65 -16.24
C HIS A 147 5.11 2.17 -15.80
N ARG A 148 4.66 1.22 -16.66
CA ARG A 148 4.61 -0.23 -16.38
C ARG A 148 3.83 -0.57 -15.12
N LEU A 149 2.68 0.07 -14.96
CA LEU A 149 1.74 -0.13 -13.86
C LEU A 149 0.58 -0.99 -14.34
N LEU A 150 0.02 -1.77 -13.42
CA LEU A 150 -1.35 -2.27 -13.61
C LEU A 150 -2.32 -1.09 -13.52
N TYR A 151 -3.51 -1.22 -14.09
CA TYR A 151 -4.54 -0.17 -14.02
C TYR A 151 -5.90 -0.76 -13.68
N ALA A 152 -6.61 -0.09 -12.79
CA ALA A 152 -8.00 -0.38 -12.47
C ALA A 152 -8.74 0.91 -12.10
N GLU A 153 -10.06 0.90 -12.31
CA GLU A 153 -10.98 1.90 -11.78
C GLU A 153 -11.89 1.21 -10.77
N CYS A 154 -12.22 1.89 -9.68
CA CYS A 154 -13.00 1.32 -8.59
C CYS A 154 -13.87 2.38 -7.91
N SER A 155 -14.86 1.90 -7.16
CA SER A 155 -15.64 2.75 -6.26
C SER A 155 -15.76 2.09 -4.89
N SER A 156 -15.35 2.81 -3.85
CA SER A 156 -15.53 2.36 -2.47
C SER A 156 -16.99 2.43 -2.02
N SER A 157 -17.81 3.28 -2.66
CA SER A 157 -19.22 3.51 -2.31
C SER A 157 -20.09 2.29 -2.59
N ASP A 158 -19.83 1.60 -3.70
CA ASP A 158 -20.54 0.39 -4.14
C ASP A 158 -19.67 -0.87 -4.10
N ALA A 159 -18.46 -0.75 -3.53
CA ALA A 159 -17.42 -1.78 -3.50
C ALA A 159 -17.01 -2.37 -4.87
N SER A 160 -17.36 -1.69 -5.98
CA SER A 160 -17.09 -2.18 -7.32
C SER A 160 -15.59 -2.22 -7.62
N GLU A 161 -15.14 -3.36 -8.17
CA GLU A 161 -13.76 -3.62 -8.59
C GLU A 161 -12.67 -3.49 -7.51
N VAL A 162 -13.01 -3.14 -6.25
CA VAL A 162 -12.03 -2.98 -5.17
C VAL A 162 -11.33 -4.31 -4.89
N ASN A 163 -12.07 -5.38 -4.57
CA ASN A 163 -11.48 -6.69 -4.26
C ASN A 163 -10.60 -7.20 -5.41
N GLN A 164 -11.10 -7.09 -6.64
CA GLN A 164 -10.39 -7.55 -7.83
C GLN A 164 -9.09 -6.78 -8.08
N ALA A 165 -9.08 -5.46 -7.88
CA ALA A 165 -7.88 -4.65 -8.04
C ALA A 165 -6.77 -5.08 -7.08
N PHE A 166 -7.10 -5.24 -5.79
CA PHE A 166 -6.14 -5.65 -4.77
C PHE A 166 -5.67 -7.10 -4.98
N GLU A 167 -6.58 -8.04 -5.24
CA GLU A 167 -6.25 -9.44 -5.52
C GLU A 167 -5.36 -9.60 -6.75
N ARG A 168 -5.57 -8.80 -7.81
CA ARG A 168 -4.69 -8.79 -9.00
C ARG A 168 -3.26 -8.40 -8.66
N VAL A 169 -3.06 -7.39 -7.81
CA VAL A 169 -1.71 -7.01 -7.33
C VAL A 169 -1.12 -8.13 -6.49
N LEU A 170 -1.86 -8.67 -5.52
CA LEU A 170 -1.38 -9.72 -4.62
C LEU A 170 -1.02 -11.01 -5.37
N ALA A 171 -1.80 -11.40 -6.37
CA ALA A 171 -1.52 -12.55 -7.23
C ALA A 171 -0.24 -12.35 -8.06
N GLU A 172 -0.02 -11.14 -8.58
CA GLU A 172 1.18 -10.80 -9.35
C GLU A 172 2.43 -10.74 -8.44
N VAL A 173 2.29 -10.22 -7.21
CA VAL A 173 3.34 -10.26 -6.17
C VAL A 173 3.70 -11.70 -5.86
N PHE A 174 2.70 -12.53 -5.55
CA PHE A 174 2.87 -13.95 -5.25
C PHE A 174 3.64 -14.67 -6.37
N ARG A 175 3.27 -14.42 -7.63
CA ARG A 175 3.94 -14.99 -8.80
C ARG A 175 5.42 -14.58 -8.87
N ARG A 176 5.74 -13.30 -8.61
CA ARG A 176 7.13 -12.82 -8.67
C ARG A 176 7.97 -13.35 -7.51
N VAL A 177 7.43 -13.33 -6.29
CA VAL A 177 8.10 -13.86 -5.09
C VAL A 177 8.41 -15.35 -5.27
N ARG A 178 7.44 -16.15 -5.73
CA ARG A 178 7.67 -17.59 -6.00
C ARG A 178 8.78 -17.82 -7.01
N LYS A 179 8.81 -17.07 -8.12
CA LYS A 179 9.88 -17.17 -9.12
C LYS A 179 11.26 -16.80 -8.54
N SER A 180 11.33 -15.78 -7.69
CA SER A 180 12.58 -15.39 -7.02
C SER A 180 13.09 -16.47 -6.05
N ILE A 181 12.19 -17.17 -5.36
CA ILE A 181 12.52 -18.30 -4.49
C ILE A 181 13.01 -19.49 -5.33
N GLU A 182 12.27 -19.86 -6.38
CA GLU A 182 12.62 -20.97 -7.28
C GLU A 182 13.96 -20.74 -8.01
N ALA A 183 14.31 -19.49 -8.30
CA ALA A 183 15.59 -19.10 -8.90
C ALA A 183 16.77 -19.01 -7.90
N GLY A 184 16.56 -19.30 -6.61
CA GLY A 184 17.60 -19.25 -5.58
C GLY A 184 18.09 -17.83 -5.23
N GLN A 185 17.36 -16.78 -5.61
CA GLN A 185 17.75 -15.38 -5.42
C GLN A 185 17.21 -14.76 -4.11
N CYS A 186 16.43 -15.52 -3.33
CA CYS A 186 16.00 -15.16 -1.99
C CYS A 186 16.52 -16.20 -0.98
N ASN A 187 17.34 -15.76 -0.02
CA ASN A 187 17.80 -16.61 1.08
C ASN A 187 16.66 -16.80 2.10
N PRO A 188 16.21 -18.05 2.38
CA PRO A 188 15.14 -18.33 3.34
C PRO A 188 15.49 -17.96 4.80
N ASP A 189 16.77 -17.78 5.13
CA ASP A 189 17.25 -17.49 6.49
C ASP A 189 17.51 -15.99 6.76
N ARG A 190 17.35 -15.11 5.76
CA ARG A 190 17.46 -13.66 5.99
C ARG A 190 16.08 -13.09 6.34
N PRO A 191 15.96 -12.29 7.41
CA PRO A 191 14.75 -11.55 7.70
C PRO A 191 14.58 -10.40 6.71
N ALA A 192 14.27 -10.73 5.45
CA ALA A 192 13.68 -9.81 4.50
C ALA A 192 12.17 -9.83 4.72
N PRO A 193 11.45 -8.72 4.51
CA PRO A 193 10.03 -8.56 4.84
C PRO A 193 9.07 -9.45 4.02
N VAL A 194 9.61 -10.42 3.28
CA VAL A 194 8.90 -11.34 2.40
C VAL A 194 8.84 -12.76 2.97
N LEU A 195 9.70 -13.10 3.94
CA LEU A 195 9.77 -14.44 4.55
C LEU A 195 10.25 -14.31 6.00
N ILE A 196 9.36 -14.24 6.99
CA ILE A 196 9.73 -14.66 8.35
C ILE A 196 8.57 -15.29 9.11
N ASN A 197 8.82 -16.53 9.53
CA ASN A 197 8.40 -17.06 10.81
C ASN A 197 8.71 -16.09 11.97
N THR A 198 7.68 -15.39 12.50
CA THR A 198 7.56 -14.92 13.91
C THR A 198 8.57 -13.88 14.42
N VAL A 199 8.10 -12.73 14.92
CA VAL A 199 7.99 -12.37 16.36
C VAL A 199 7.13 -11.10 16.46
N LEU A 200 6.20 -11.15 17.41
CA LEU A 200 5.29 -10.11 17.89
C LEU A 200 5.80 -8.66 17.76
N LEU A 201 4.98 -7.80 17.16
CA LEU A 201 4.87 -6.40 17.57
C LEU A 201 3.44 -6.17 18.04
N THR A 202 3.25 -6.23 19.35
CA THR A 202 2.09 -5.64 20.00
C THR A 202 2.17 -4.11 19.88
N PRO A 203 1.03 -3.39 19.77
CA PRO A 203 0.99 -1.95 19.70
C PRO A 203 1.30 -1.35 21.07
N ALA A 204 2.58 -1.21 21.43
CA ALA A 204 2.97 -0.60 22.70
C ALA A 204 4.34 0.11 22.72
N GLN A 205 5.01 0.34 21.57
CA GLN A 205 6.37 0.91 21.57
C GLN A 205 6.57 2.19 20.74
N GLN A 206 5.51 2.93 20.39
CA GLN A 206 5.64 4.29 19.85
C GLN A 206 5.47 5.42 20.89
N ALA A 207 5.49 5.11 22.19
CA ALA A 207 5.31 6.10 23.26
C ALA A 207 6.57 6.32 24.13
N ARG A 208 7.79 6.17 23.60
CA ARG A 208 9.03 6.34 24.41
C ARG A 208 10.17 7.16 23.79
N ASP A 209 9.91 7.96 22.77
CA ASP A 209 10.94 8.85 22.19
C ASP A 209 10.59 10.35 22.19
N GLU A 210 9.70 10.79 23.08
CA GLU A 210 9.47 12.22 23.37
C GLU A 210 10.08 12.68 24.71
N GLY A 211 10.91 11.84 25.35
CA GLY A 211 11.36 12.04 26.74
C GLY A 211 12.84 12.39 26.97
N ARG A 212 13.62 12.79 25.96
CA ARG A 212 15.07 13.03 26.17
C ARG A 212 15.72 14.14 25.34
N ALA A 213 15.08 15.31 25.28
CA ALA A 213 15.70 16.52 24.74
C ALA A 213 15.31 17.80 25.50
N GLN A 214 15.42 17.79 26.83
CA GLN A 214 15.43 19.01 27.67
C GLN A 214 16.27 18.75 28.93
N ALA A 215 17.60 18.87 28.80
CA ALA A 215 18.54 19.12 29.91
C ALA A 215 19.96 19.31 29.36
N ALA A 216 20.23 20.45 28.72
CA ALA A 216 21.59 20.97 28.53
C ALA A 216 21.49 22.46 28.14
N GLY A 217 21.54 23.33 29.15
CA GLY A 217 21.46 24.77 28.96
C GLY A 217 21.65 25.52 30.28
N GLY A 218 22.68 25.16 31.04
CA GLY A 218 23.18 25.97 32.14
C GLY A 218 24.36 26.80 31.65
N CYS A 219 24.24 28.12 31.72
CA CYS A 219 25.39 29.03 31.67
C CYS A 219 25.15 30.13 32.72
N CYS A 220 26.18 30.29 33.55
CA CYS A 220 26.57 31.38 34.44
C CYS A 220 25.58 32.51 34.76
#